data_AF-A0A7Z9JEG7-F1
#
_entry.id   AF-A0A7Z9JEG7-F1
#
_cell.length_a   1.000
_cell.length_b   1.000
_cell.length_c   1.000
_cell.angle_alpha   90.00
_cell.angle_beta   90.00
_cell.angle_gamma   90.00
#
_symmetry.space_group_name_H-M   'P 1'
#
loop_
_entity.id
_entity.type
_entity.pdbx_description
1 polymer ?
#
loop_
_entity_poly.entity_id
_entity_poly.type
_entity_poly.pdbx_seq_one_letter_code
_entity_poly.pdbx_strand_id
1 'polypeptide(L)'
;MSNSQLMINTANSDGGCIFNKATNLIIQDCSFSRNMANKGGALFSYAGGNATISNSLFSNNGASMTGGAAEVRSASVVSFVQCTFDANIADIDCDGVGGGAVLEVAGSTVTLNNPTICANLVCDVAGDFSGIQPVIIGEILECVIGIGACCGGDACWEMEESDCLNGGGLWSGDTTLCATVTCEAANSCPADVNGDGEVEVMDIIELITAWGACP
;
A
#
# COMPACT_ATOMS: atom_id res chain seq x y z
N MET A 1 15.66 16.27 -3.29
CA MET A 1 14.98 15.99 -2.02
C MET A 1 15.28 14.55 -1.64
N SER A 2 15.50 14.27 -0.36
CA SER A 2 15.82 12.91 0.11
C SER A 2 15.26 12.64 1.50
N ASN A 3 14.93 11.38 1.82
CA ASN A 3 14.51 10.95 3.17
C ASN A 3 13.37 11.79 3.75
N SER A 4 12.36 12.08 2.93
CA SER A 4 11.28 12.99 3.29
C SER A 4 9.92 12.31 3.14
N GLN A 5 8.98 12.69 4.01
CA GLN A 5 7.58 12.26 3.95
C GLN A 5 6.71 13.46 3.60
N LEU A 6 5.91 13.32 2.54
CA LEU A 6 5.00 14.36 2.08
C LEU A 6 3.61 13.76 2.01
N MET A 7 2.77 14.19 2.95
CA MET A 7 1.48 13.56 3.17
C MET A 7 0.35 14.56 3.37
N ILE A 8 -0.86 14.18 2.95
CA ILE A 8 -2.10 14.92 3.18
C ILE A 8 -2.02 16.36 2.63
N ASN A 9 -1.47 16.50 1.42
CA ASN A 9 -1.50 17.77 0.69
C ASN A 9 -2.64 17.74 -0.32
N THR A 10 -3.29 18.90 -0.53
CA THR A 10 -4.39 19.03 -1.48
C THR A 10 -4.17 20.25 -2.36
N ALA A 11 -4.26 20.06 -3.68
CA ALA A 11 -4.23 21.13 -4.67
C ALA A 11 -5.52 21.11 -5.51
N ASN A 12 -6.05 22.29 -5.84
CA ASN A 12 -7.27 22.38 -6.66
C ASN A 12 -7.03 22.18 -8.16
N SER A 13 -5.77 21.98 -8.58
CA SER A 13 -5.43 21.78 -10.00
C SER A 13 -4.40 20.67 -10.14
N ASP A 14 -3.12 20.98 -9.97
CA ASP A 14 -2.05 20.13 -10.47
C ASP A 14 -1.03 19.85 -9.37
N GLY A 15 -0.60 18.59 -9.23
CA GLY A 15 0.49 18.19 -8.36
C GLY A 15 0.14 18.36 -6.89
N GLY A 16 -0.58 17.39 -6.31
CA GLY A 16 -1.11 17.52 -4.94
C GLY A 16 -0.02 17.81 -3.90
N CYS A 17 1.21 17.39 -4.19
CA CYS A 17 2.39 17.75 -3.43
C CYS A 17 3.44 18.51 -4.25
N ILE A 18 3.80 17.99 -5.44
CA ILE A 18 4.88 18.55 -6.27
C ILE A 18 4.33 18.97 -7.63
N PHE A 19 4.48 20.26 -7.92
CA PHE A 19 4.34 20.81 -9.27
C PHE A 19 5.72 21.17 -9.82
N ASN A 20 6.19 20.39 -10.81
CA ASN A 20 7.48 20.59 -11.46
C ASN A 20 7.29 21.20 -12.85
N LYS A 21 7.82 22.40 -13.07
CA LYS A 21 7.74 23.08 -14.37
C LYS A 21 9.10 23.57 -14.84
N ALA A 22 9.52 23.13 -16.02
CA ALA A 22 10.76 23.58 -16.66
C ALA A 22 12.01 23.50 -15.75
N THR A 23 12.06 22.51 -14.85
CA THR A 23 13.22 22.24 -13.98
C THR A 23 13.57 20.76 -13.98
N ASN A 24 14.76 20.44 -13.44
CA ASN A 24 15.20 19.07 -13.21
C ASN A 24 15.15 18.78 -11.71
N LEU A 25 14.31 17.83 -11.31
CA LEU A 25 14.20 17.38 -9.92
C LEU A 25 14.90 16.04 -9.70
N ILE A 26 15.54 15.91 -8.53
CA ILE A 26 16.06 14.64 -8.05
C ILE A 26 15.38 14.35 -6.71
N ILE A 27 14.70 13.22 -6.63
CA ILE A 27 13.95 12.74 -5.47
C ILE A 27 14.45 11.33 -5.16
N GLN A 28 14.77 11.06 -3.91
CA GLN A 28 15.32 9.78 -3.50
C GLN A 28 14.82 9.40 -2.11
N ASP A 29 14.50 8.13 -1.87
CA ASP A 29 14.16 7.63 -0.52
C ASP A 29 13.03 8.47 0.13
N CYS A 30 11.98 8.80 -0.63
CA CYS A 30 10.87 9.64 -0.17
C CYS A 30 9.55 8.87 -0.16
N SER A 31 8.59 9.34 0.64
CA SER A 31 7.22 8.82 0.66
C SER A 31 6.23 9.93 0.34
N PHE A 32 5.35 9.66 -0.62
CA PHE A 32 4.22 10.51 -1.01
C PHE A 32 2.93 9.78 -0.68
N SER A 33 2.20 10.26 0.32
CA SER A 33 0.99 9.56 0.77
C SER A 33 -0.23 10.45 0.95
N ARG A 34 -1.40 9.97 0.51
CA ARG A 34 -2.67 10.69 0.71
C ARG A 34 -2.66 12.12 0.16
N ASN A 35 -1.93 12.36 -0.93
CA ASN A 35 -1.95 13.65 -1.61
C ASN A 35 -3.06 13.66 -2.66
N MET A 36 -3.73 14.80 -2.83
CA MET A 36 -4.89 14.95 -3.71
C MET A 36 -4.74 16.14 -4.66
N ALA A 37 -5.07 15.94 -5.93
CA ALA A 37 -5.17 17.00 -6.92
C ALA A 37 -6.26 16.72 -7.96
N ASN A 38 -6.46 17.61 -8.94
CA ASN A 38 -7.20 17.22 -10.14
C ASN A 38 -6.32 16.37 -11.07
N LYS A 39 -5.03 16.68 -11.13
CA LYS A 39 -4.05 16.05 -12.02
C LYS A 39 -2.75 15.77 -11.30
N GLY A 40 -2.27 14.54 -11.37
CA GLY A 40 -1.05 14.14 -10.67
C GLY A 40 -1.23 14.22 -9.15
N GLY A 41 -1.87 13.21 -8.55
CA GLY A 41 -2.25 13.25 -7.14
C GLY A 41 -1.09 13.55 -6.19
N ALA A 42 0.12 13.06 -6.48
CA ALA A 42 1.33 13.48 -5.79
C ALA A 42 2.21 14.41 -6.65
N LEU A 43 2.52 14.01 -7.88
CA LEU A 43 3.49 14.68 -8.75
C LEU A 43 2.87 15.10 -10.07
N PHE A 44 3.12 16.34 -10.47
CA PHE A 44 2.80 16.85 -11.80
C PHE A 44 4.02 17.45 -12.46
N SER A 45 4.44 16.88 -13.59
CA SER A 45 5.57 17.35 -14.40
C SER A 45 5.10 17.99 -15.70
N TYR A 46 5.51 19.24 -15.94
CA TYR A 46 5.01 20.07 -17.03
C TYR A 46 6.09 20.88 -17.74
N ALA A 47 5.96 21.03 -19.06
CA ALA A 47 6.75 21.95 -19.89
C ALA A 47 8.27 21.81 -19.67
N GLY A 48 8.79 20.60 -19.83
CA GLY A 48 10.19 20.27 -19.55
C GLY A 48 10.50 20.13 -18.05
N GLY A 49 9.49 19.79 -17.25
CA GLY A 49 9.64 19.46 -15.83
C GLY A 49 10.18 18.04 -15.69
N ASN A 50 11.49 17.87 -15.86
CA ASN A 50 12.13 16.56 -15.78
C ASN A 50 12.33 16.14 -14.33
N ALA A 51 12.31 14.84 -14.08
CA ALA A 51 12.60 14.32 -12.74
C ALA A 51 13.25 12.94 -12.78
N THR A 52 14.12 12.68 -11.81
CA THR A 52 14.59 11.34 -11.46
C THR A 52 14.15 11.05 -10.04
N ILE A 53 13.29 10.05 -9.88
CA ILE A 53 12.75 9.59 -8.62
C ILE A 53 13.27 8.19 -8.38
N SER A 54 13.80 7.92 -7.19
CA SER A 54 14.34 6.60 -6.87
C SER A 54 13.97 6.15 -5.47
N ASN A 55 13.83 4.83 -5.28
CA ASN A 55 13.55 4.18 -3.99
C ASN A 55 12.44 4.87 -3.20
N SER A 56 11.37 5.28 -3.87
CA SER A 56 10.32 6.11 -3.29
C SER A 56 8.96 5.44 -3.37
N LEU A 57 8.12 5.72 -2.39
CA LEU A 57 6.76 5.18 -2.27
C LEU A 57 5.74 6.26 -2.66
N PHE A 58 4.82 5.90 -3.55
CA PHE A 58 3.61 6.66 -3.87
C PHE A 58 2.42 5.83 -3.43
N SER A 59 1.85 6.15 -2.27
CA SER A 59 0.79 5.35 -1.66
C SER A 59 -0.50 6.16 -1.46
N ASN A 60 -1.67 5.64 -1.82
CA ASN A 60 -2.94 6.28 -1.50
C ASN A 60 -3.07 7.72 -2.02
N ASN A 61 -2.41 8.09 -3.12
CA ASN A 61 -2.58 9.40 -3.74
C ASN A 61 -3.78 9.41 -4.68
N GLY A 62 -4.45 10.55 -4.78
CA GLY A 62 -5.71 10.69 -5.50
C GLY A 62 -5.68 11.81 -6.54
N ALA A 63 -6.16 11.55 -7.74
CA ALA A 63 -6.46 12.56 -8.74
C ALA A 63 -7.94 12.51 -9.13
N SER A 64 -8.65 13.64 -9.08
CA SER A 64 -10.05 13.65 -9.52
C SER A 64 -10.21 13.43 -11.02
N MET A 65 -9.19 13.72 -11.83
CA MET A 65 -9.22 13.49 -13.28
C MET A 65 -8.20 12.43 -13.71
N THR A 66 -6.90 12.73 -13.62
CA THR A 66 -5.86 11.95 -14.31
C THR A 66 -4.57 11.82 -13.48
N GLY A 67 -3.90 10.66 -13.58
CA GLY A 67 -2.60 10.45 -12.93
C GLY A 67 -2.70 10.37 -11.41
N GLY A 68 -3.30 9.29 -10.88
CA GLY A 68 -3.56 9.14 -9.44
C GLY A 68 -2.29 9.30 -8.59
N ALA A 69 -1.19 8.68 -8.99
CA ALA A 69 0.12 8.97 -8.41
C ALA A 69 0.79 10.18 -9.10
N ALA A 70 0.93 10.15 -10.43
CA ALA A 70 1.61 11.21 -11.16
C ALA A 70 1.06 11.45 -12.57
N GLU A 71 1.20 12.69 -13.05
CA GLU A 71 0.96 13.06 -14.45
C GLU A 71 2.20 13.74 -15.04
N VAL A 72 2.58 13.34 -16.24
CA VAL A 72 3.78 13.84 -16.94
C VAL A 72 3.38 14.30 -18.34
N ARG A 73 3.52 15.60 -18.60
CA ARG A 73 3.13 16.18 -19.89
C ARG A 73 4.03 17.28 -20.42
N SER A 74 3.84 17.58 -21.70
CA SER A 74 4.48 18.70 -22.42
C SER A 74 6.00 18.64 -22.41
N ALA A 75 6.57 17.69 -23.14
CA ALA A 75 8.01 17.50 -23.35
C ALA A 75 8.82 17.34 -22.05
N SER A 76 8.23 16.69 -21.04
CA SER A 76 8.91 16.34 -19.80
C SER A 76 9.49 14.92 -19.90
N VAL A 77 10.63 14.69 -19.23
CA VAL A 77 11.28 13.38 -19.14
C VAL A 77 11.39 12.99 -17.67
N VAL A 78 10.70 11.92 -17.29
CA VAL A 78 10.65 11.46 -15.89
C VAL A 78 11.09 10.01 -15.80
N SER A 79 11.97 9.70 -14.86
CA SER A 79 12.41 8.32 -14.57
C SER A 79 12.09 7.98 -13.12
N PHE A 80 11.42 6.84 -12.92
CA PHE A 80 11.21 6.23 -11.63
C PHE A 80 12.04 4.94 -11.55
N VAL A 81 12.87 4.81 -10.52
CA VAL A 81 13.79 3.69 -10.34
C VAL A 81 13.53 3.04 -9.00
N GLN A 82 13.12 1.77 -9.00
CA GLN A 82 12.77 1.03 -7.77
C GLN A 82 11.73 1.79 -6.93
N CYS A 83 10.69 2.32 -7.60
CA CYS A 83 9.60 3.00 -6.93
C CYS A 83 8.40 2.07 -6.77
N THR A 84 7.66 2.27 -5.69
CA THR A 84 6.43 1.54 -5.40
C THR A 84 5.23 2.47 -5.58
N PHE A 85 4.22 2.02 -6.32
CA PHE A 85 2.94 2.69 -6.52
C PHE A 85 1.83 1.80 -5.98
N ASP A 86 1.30 2.20 -4.84
CA ASP A 86 0.33 1.42 -4.08
C ASP A 86 -0.96 2.22 -3.86
N ALA A 87 -2.10 1.61 -4.14
CA ALA A 87 -3.41 2.17 -3.78
C ALA A 87 -3.68 3.59 -4.31
N ASN A 88 -3.08 4.01 -5.42
CA ASN A 88 -3.33 5.33 -6.00
C ASN A 88 -4.61 5.30 -6.84
N ILE A 89 -5.37 6.40 -6.82
CA ILE A 89 -6.68 6.47 -7.44
C ILE A 89 -6.72 7.63 -8.44
N ALA A 90 -7.16 7.36 -9.67
CA ALA A 90 -7.55 8.39 -10.64
C ALA A 90 -9.06 8.32 -10.91
N ASP A 91 -9.64 9.37 -11.48
CA ASP A 91 -11.08 9.47 -11.78
C ASP A 91 -11.94 9.18 -10.54
N ILE A 92 -11.67 9.91 -9.46
CA ILE A 92 -12.31 9.69 -8.15
C ILE A 92 -13.84 9.89 -8.22
N ASP A 93 -14.32 10.75 -9.11
CA ASP A 93 -15.75 11.02 -9.29
C ASP A 93 -16.41 10.15 -10.36
N CYS A 94 -15.66 9.26 -11.01
CA CYS A 94 -16.19 8.25 -11.93
C CYS A 94 -16.99 8.86 -13.09
N ASP A 95 -16.62 10.06 -13.55
CA ASP A 95 -17.40 10.78 -14.57
C ASP A 95 -17.09 10.30 -16.01
N GLY A 96 -16.13 9.38 -16.15
CA GLY A 96 -15.70 8.80 -17.42
C GLY A 96 -14.65 9.64 -18.16
N VAL A 97 -14.13 10.69 -17.52
CA VAL A 97 -13.02 11.53 -18.00
C VAL A 97 -11.76 11.23 -17.17
N GLY A 98 -11.43 9.93 -17.10
CA GLY A 98 -10.31 9.41 -16.33
C GLY A 98 -8.99 9.25 -17.09
N GLY A 99 -7.92 9.05 -16.33
CA GLY A 99 -6.57 8.67 -16.81
C GLY A 99 -5.98 7.57 -15.95
N GLY A 100 -4.68 7.33 -16.04
CA GLY A 100 -4.04 6.21 -15.34
C GLY A 100 -3.94 6.45 -13.84
N ALA A 101 -4.24 5.42 -13.05
CA ALA A 101 -4.16 5.44 -11.59
C ALA A 101 -2.72 5.62 -11.08
N VAL A 102 -1.76 5.04 -11.79
CA VAL A 102 -0.33 5.24 -11.54
C VAL A 102 0.17 6.44 -12.34
N LEU A 103 -0.02 6.42 -13.66
CA LEU A 103 0.51 7.45 -14.56
C LEU A 103 -0.46 7.87 -15.67
N GLU A 104 -0.55 9.18 -15.86
CA GLU A 104 -1.00 9.78 -17.12
C GLU A 104 0.21 10.40 -17.86
N VAL A 105 0.42 10.01 -19.13
CA VAL A 105 1.57 10.51 -19.93
C VAL A 105 1.10 11.14 -21.24
N ALA A 106 1.34 12.45 -21.40
CA ALA A 106 0.90 13.20 -22.57
C ALA A 106 2.04 14.00 -23.24
N GLY A 107 2.49 13.53 -24.41
CA GLY A 107 3.56 14.19 -25.19
C GLY A 107 4.86 14.31 -24.40
N SER A 108 5.21 13.26 -23.66
CA SER A 108 6.35 13.19 -22.73
C SER A 108 6.90 11.76 -22.67
N THR A 109 8.03 11.58 -22.00
CA THR A 109 8.66 10.27 -21.83
C THR A 109 8.74 9.92 -20.36
N VAL A 110 8.20 8.76 -20.01
CA VAL A 110 8.35 8.18 -18.67
C VAL A 110 9.07 6.86 -18.76
N THR A 111 10.01 6.62 -17.86
CA THR A 111 10.70 5.33 -17.69
C THR A 111 10.44 4.80 -16.30
N LEU A 112 9.96 3.56 -16.20
CA LEU A 112 9.84 2.80 -14.95
C LEU A 112 10.90 1.72 -14.96
N ASN A 113 11.82 1.73 -13.99
CA ASN A 113 12.86 0.73 -13.84
C ASN A 113 12.63 -0.06 -12.57
N ASN A 114 12.31 -1.36 -12.71
CA ASN A 114 11.91 -2.26 -11.62
C ASN A 114 10.82 -1.65 -10.71
N PRO A 115 9.66 -1.22 -11.27
CA PRO A 115 8.58 -0.68 -10.45
C PRO A 115 7.89 -1.80 -9.65
N THR A 116 7.36 -1.46 -8.48
CA THR A 116 6.32 -2.23 -7.81
C THR A 116 4.99 -1.50 -7.98
N ILE A 117 3.97 -2.15 -8.53
CA ILE A 117 2.66 -1.54 -8.81
C ILE A 117 1.59 -2.46 -8.25
N CYS A 118 0.69 -1.93 -7.44
CA CYS A 118 -0.40 -2.71 -6.88
C CYS A 118 -1.59 -1.85 -6.45
N ALA A 119 -2.78 -2.45 -6.48
CA ALA A 119 -4.00 -1.87 -5.94
C ALA A 119 -4.36 -0.46 -6.47
N ASN A 120 -3.84 -0.03 -7.62
CA ASN A 120 -4.15 1.27 -8.19
C ASN A 120 -5.43 1.20 -9.03
N LEU A 121 -6.34 2.16 -8.84
CA LEU A 121 -7.68 2.11 -9.39
C LEU A 121 -8.02 3.39 -10.18
N VAL A 122 -8.70 3.22 -11.29
CA VAL A 122 -9.39 4.29 -12.02
C VAL A 122 -10.87 4.02 -11.86
N CYS A 123 -11.61 4.85 -11.12
CA CYS A 123 -13.03 4.59 -10.87
C CYS A 123 -13.33 3.13 -10.47
N ASP A 124 -12.64 2.62 -9.43
CA ASP A 124 -12.77 1.25 -8.94
C ASP A 124 -12.49 0.11 -9.95
N VAL A 125 -11.88 0.41 -11.10
CA VAL A 125 -11.38 -0.58 -12.05
C VAL A 125 -9.87 -0.47 -12.25
N ALA A 126 -9.22 -1.58 -12.61
CA ALA A 126 -7.79 -1.58 -12.88
C ALA A 126 -7.46 -0.70 -14.10
N GLY A 127 -6.45 0.16 -13.96
CA GLY A 127 -6.08 1.11 -15.00
C GLY A 127 -4.81 1.87 -14.67
N ASP A 128 -3.68 1.18 -14.54
CA ASP A 128 -2.43 1.81 -14.05
C ASP A 128 -1.94 2.96 -14.94
N PHE A 129 -1.99 2.77 -16.26
CA PHE A 129 -1.39 3.69 -17.22
C PHE A 129 -2.40 4.18 -18.26
N SER A 130 -2.30 5.45 -18.61
CA SER A 130 -3.04 6.05 -19.72
C SER A 130 -2.16 7.03 -20.50
N GLY A 131 -2.57 7.32 -21.74
CA GLY A 131 -1.81 8.11 -22.70
C GLY A 131 -0.69 7.30 -23.35
N ILE A 132 0.52 7.87 -23.38
CA ILE A 132 1.70 7.22 -23.93
C ILE A 132 2.19 6.15 -22.95
N GLN A 133 2.42 4.93 -23.41
CA GLN A 133 2.95 3.88 -22.54
C GLN A 133 4.35 4.24 -22.00
N PRO A 134 4.59 4.08 -20.69
CA PRO A 134 5.91 4.26 -20.12
C PRO A 134 6.86 3.17 -20.63
N VAL A 135 8.14 3.52 -20.73
CA VAL A 135 9.20 2.54 -21.00
C VAL A 135 9.46 1.75 -19.73
N ILE A 136 9.18 0.45 -19.76
CA ILE A 136 9.48 -0.46 -18.65
C ILE A 136 10.87 -1.06 -18.84
N ILE A 137 11.71 -0.95 -17.82
CA ILE A 137 13.01 -1.61 -17.71
C ILE A 137 12.91 -2.62 -16.56
N GLY A 138 13.14 -3.90 -16.86
CA GLY A 138 12.92 -4.99 -15.91
C GLY A 138 11.46 -5.46 -15.92
N GLU A 139 11.00 -5.98 -14.78
CA GLU A 139 9.65 -6.50 -14.60
C GLU A 139 8.82 -5.57 -13.71
N ILE A 140 7.51 -5.58 -13.89
CA ILE A 140 6.58 -4.96 -12.95
C ILE A 140 6.34 -5.97 -11.82
N LEU A 141 6.71 -5.58 -10.61
CA LEU A 141 6.46 -6.37 -9.42
C LEU A 141 5.07 -6.02 -8.86
N GLU A 142 4.32 -7.03 -8.45
CA GLU A 142 3.13 -6.81 -7.62
C GLU A 142 3.58 -6.52 -6.19
N CYS A 143 2.78 -5.76 -5.44
CA CYS A 143 3.03 -5.66 -4.02
C CYS A 143 2.84 -7.04 -3.41
N VAL A 144 3.85 -7.47 -2.67
CA VAL A 144 3.68 -8.59 -1.75
C VAL A 144 2.81 -8.04 -0.63
N ILE A 145 1.49 -8.16 -0.81
CA ILE A 145 0.53 -8.26 0.30
C ILE A 145 1.20 -9.15 1.32
N GLY A 146 1.30 -8.69 2.56
CA GLY A 146 2.01 -9.41 3.60
C GLY A 146 1.41 -10.79 3.77
N ILE A 147 1.92 -11.78 3.04
CA ILE A 147 1.61 -13.17 3.28
C ILE A 147 2.38 -13.50 4.55
N GLY A 148 1.64 -13.99 5.53
CA GLY A 148 2.10 -14.17 6.89
C GLY A 148 1.46 -15.40 7.48
N ALA A 149 2.01 -15.85 8.59
CA ALA A 149 1.53 -17.01 9.31
C ALA A 149 0.18 -16.68 9.96
N CYS A 150 -0.83 -17.41 9.51
CA CYS A 150 -2.17 -17.44 10.07
C CYS A 150 -2.38 -18.74 10.85
N CYS A 151 -2.63 -18.63 12.14
CA CYS A 151 -2.89 -19.77 13.01
C CYS A 151 -4.40 -20.01 13.17
N GLY A 152 -4.88 -21.21 12.85
CA GLY A 152 -6.23 -21.66 13.17
C GLY A 152 -6.18 -22.96 13.95
N GLY A 153 -6.25 -22.84 15.29
CA GLY A 153 -5.93 -23.96 16.17
C GLY A 153 -4.45 -24.34 16.06
N ASP A 154 -4.16 -25.64 16.01
CA ASP A 154 -2.78 -26.16 15.83
C ASP A 154 -2.24 -26.04 14.40
N ALA A 155 -3.09 -25.64 13.44
CA ALA A 155 -2.72 -25.55 12.04
C ALA A 155 -2.27 -24.13 11.68
N CYS A 156 -1.27 -24.05 10.80
CA CYS A 156 -0.74 -22.81 10.28
C CYS A 156 -0.87 -22.76 8.76
N TRP A 157 -1.31 -21.62 8.24
CA TRP A 157 -1.33 -21.32 6.80
C TRP A 157 -0.62 -20.00 6.52
N GLU A 158 0.12 -19.94 5.42
CA GLU A 158 0.67 -18.69 4.90
C GLU A 158 -0.34 -18.09 3.93
N MET A 159 -1.00 -17.02 4.34
CA MET A 159 -2.08 -16.37 3.59
C MET A 159 -2.13 -14.87 3.89
N GLU A 160 -3.08 -14.13 3.34
CA GLU A 160 -3.26 -12.70 3.64
C GLU A 160 -3.90 -12.47 5.02
N GLU A 161 -3.60 -11.34 5.67
CA GLU A 161 -4.20 -10.96 6.97
C GLU A 161 -5.73 -10.97 6.92
N SER A 162 -6.31 -10.42 5.85
CA SER A 162 -7.76 -10.34 5.64
C SER A 162 -8.41 -11.72 5.63
N ASP A 163 -7.87 -12.67 4.87
CA ASP A 163 -8.38 -14.03 4.79
C ASP A 163 -8.17 -14.79 6.11
N CYS A 164 -7.04 -14.55 6.78
CA CYS A 164 -6.76 -15.11 8.09
C CYS A 164 -7.83 -14.69 9.11
N LEU A 165 -8.10 -13.38 9.22
CA LEU A 165 -9.06 -12.83 10.16
C LEU A 165 -10.51 -13.22 9.80
N ASN A 166 -10.87 -13.24 8.51
CA ASN A 166 -12.18 -13.70 8.05
C ASN A 166 -12.41 -15.21 8.32
N GLY A 167 -11.34 -16.01 8.27
CA GLY A 167 -11.34 -17.42 8.65
C GLY A 167 -11.35 -17.67 10.16
N GLY A 168 -11.28 -16.62 10.99
CA GLY A 168 -11.22 -16.72 12.45
C GLY A 168 -9.85 -17.12 13.00
N GLY A 169 -8.79 -17.01 12.18
CA GLY A 169 -7.42 -17.30 12.57
C GLY A 169 -6.74 -16.13 13.29
N LEU A 170 -5.63 -16.44 13.96
CA LEU A 170 -4.74 -15.47 14.60
C LEU A 170 -3.59 -15.12 13.66
N TRP A 171 -3.50 -13.84 13.30
CA TRP A 171 -2.48 -13.31 12.41
C TRP A 171 -1.16 -13.01 13.15
N SER A 172 -0.04 -13.46 12.59
CA SER A 172 1.29 -13.27 13.19
C SER A 172 2.13 -12.15 12.56
N GLY A 173 1.56 -11.43 11.60
CA GLY A 173 2.21 -10.31 10.90
C GLY A 173 2.77 -10.67 9.54
N ASP A 174 2.93 -9.65 8.71
CA ASP A 174 3.40 -9.75 7.32
C ASP A 174 4.77 -10.42 7.23
N THR A 175 4.98 -11.24 6.19
CA THR A 175 6.23 -11.97 5.89
C THR A 175 6.67 -12.98 6.95
N THR A 176 5.81 -13.24 7.94
CA THR A 176 6.05 -14.26 8.95
C THR A 176 5.78 -15.64 8.37
N LEU A 177 6.73 -16.55 8.43
CA LEU A 177 6.55 -17.91 7.89
C LEU A 177 5.91 -18.81 8.95
N CYS A 178 5.10 -19.77 8.52
CA CYS A 178 4.54 -20.77 9.43
C CYS A 178 5.62 -21.59 10.14
N ALA A 179 6.78 -21.77 9.49
CA ALA A 179 7.95 -22.42 10.11
C ALA A 179 8.54 -21.64 11.30
N THR A 180 8.23 -20.35 11.43
CA THR A 180 8.76 -19.47 12.48
C THR A 180 7.77 -19.18 13.60
N VAL A 181 6.53 -19.66 13.48
CA VAL A 181 5.45 -19.44 14.44
C VAL A 181 4.97 -20.78 14.95
N THR A 182 4.79 -20.86 16.27
CA THR A 182 4.08 -21.96 16.90
C THR A 182 2.61 -21.57 17.00
N CYS A 183 1.79 -22.12 16.12
CA CYS A 183 0.34 -22.05 16.28
C CYS A 183 -0.02 -22.96 17.45
N GLU A 184 -0.27 -22.34 18.59
CA GLU A 184 -0.92 -23.01 19.69
C GLU A 184 -2.38 -23.19 19.27
N ALA A 185 -2.95 -24.40 19.39
CA ALA A 185 -4.38 -24.48 19.67
C ALA A 185 -4.63 -23.44 20.72
N ALA A 186 -5.45 -22.43 20.40
CA ALA A 186 -6.02 -21.63 21.45
C ALA A 186 -6.58 -22.66 22.44
N ASN A 187 -5.96 -22.80 23.61
CA ASN A 187 -6.63 -23.38 24.75
C ASN A 187 -7.89 -22.53 24.87
N SER A 188 -8.98 -23.14 24.41
CA SER A 188 -10.02 -22.46 23.65
C SER A 188 -11.04 -21.81 24.56
N CYS A 189 -10.59 -21.20 25.64
CA CYS A 189 -11.32 -20.22 26.42
C CYS A 189 -10.38 -19.71 27.52
N PRO A 190 -10.15 -18.39 27.68
CA PRO A 190 -9.54 -17.87 28.91
C PRO A 190 -10.30 -18.24 30.20
N ALA A 191 -11.53 -18.75 30.07
CA ALA A 191 -12.33 -19.26 31.17
C ALA A 191 -12.20 -20.78 31.38
N ASP A 192 -11.51 -21.52 30.50
CA ASP A 192 -11.01 -22.87 30.76
C ASP A 192 -9.68 -22.70 31.51
N VAL A 193 -9.80 -22.59 32.83
CA VAL A 193 -8.67 -22.27 33.72
C VAL A 193 -7.83 -23.52 33.96
N ASN A 194 -8.47 -24.70 33.92
CA ASN A 194 -7.85 -25.96 34.27
C ASN A 194 -7.22 -26.68 33.06
N GLY A 195 -7.48 -26.20 31.83
CA GLY A 195 -6.96 -26.73 30.58
C GLY A 195 -7.55 -28.07 30.17
N ASP A 196 -8.77 -28.40 30.62
CA ASP A 196 -9.43 -29.67 30.31
C ASP A 196 -10.28 -29.64 29.04
N GLY A 197 -10.43 -28.47 28.42
CA GLY A 197 -11.14 -28.25 27.17
C GLY A 197 -12.63 -27.95 27.32
N GLU A 198 -13.17 -27.87 28.54
CA GLU A 198 -14.55 -27.48 28.86
C GLU A 198 -14.57 -26.17 29.68
N VAL A 199 -15.71 -25.47 29.72
CA VAL A 199 -15.90 -24.29 30.60
C VAL A 199 -17.01 -24.59 31.57
N GLU A 200 -16.66 -25.03 32.78
CA GLU A 200 -17.57 -25.53 33.79
C GLU A 200 -17.27 -25.00 35.20
N VAL A 201 -17.99 -25.51 36.20
CA VAL A 201 -17.82 -25.05 37.59
C VAL A 201 -16.42 -25.32 38.13
N MET A 202 -15.72 -26.30 37.56
CA MET A 202 -14.38 -26.71 37.98
C MET A 202 -13.34 -25.62 37.71
N ASP A 203 -13.50 -24.85 36.63
CA ASP A 203 -12.65 -23.68 36.33
C ASP A 203 -12.76 -22.57 37.38
N ILE A 204 -13.99 -22.31 37.84
CA ILE A 204 -14.25 -21.31 38.89
C ILE A 204 -13.66 -21.76 40.22
N ILE A 205 -13.71 -23.05 40.52
CA ILE A 205 -13.12 -23.62 41.74
C ILE A 205 -11.59 -23.45 41.74
N GLU A 206 -10.93 -23.65 40.61
CA GLU A 206 -9.48 -23.44 40.50
C GLU A 206 -9.07 -21.99 40.82
N LEU A 207 -9.79 -21.01 40.27
CA LEU A 207 -9.59 -19.60 40.60
C LEU A 207 -9.75 -19.29 42.09
N ILE A 208 -10.80 -19.82 42.73
CA ILE A 208 -11.07 -19.54 44.15
C ILE A 208 -10.09 -20.27 45.07
N THR A 209 -9.63 -21.46 44.70
CA THR A 209 -8.64 -22.22 45.49
C THR A 209 -7.25 -21.58 45.46
N ALA A 210 -6.89 -20.91 44.36
CA ALA A 210 -5.69 -20.08 44.27
C ALA A 210 -5.85 -18.74 45.01
N TRP A 211 -7.08 -18.32 45.33
CA TRP A 211 -7.35 -17.05 45.99
C TRP A 211 -7.17 -17.17 47.51
N GLY A 212 -5.99 -16.79 47.99
CA GLY A 212 -5.63 -16.90 49.41
C GLY A 212 -4.33 -16.18 49.71
N ALA A 213 -3.84 -16.31 50.95
CA ALA A 213 -2.66 -15.58 51.42
C ALA A 213 -1.42 -15.89 50.55
N CYS A 214 -0.79 -14.84 50.01
CA CYS A 214 0.58 -14.91 49.52
C CYS A 214 1.52 -15.31 50.68
N PRO A 215 2.55 -16.14 50.43
CA PRO A 215 3.61 -16.40 51.40
C PRO A 215 4.34 -15.14 51.86
#